data_AF-A0A662BHU4-F1
#
_entry.id   AF-A0A662BHU4-F1
#
_cell.length_a   1.000
_cell.length_b   1.000
_cell.length_c   1.000
_cell.angle_alpha   90.00
_cell.angle_beta   90.00
_cell.angle_gamma   90.00
#
_symmetry.space_group_name_H-M   'P 1'
#
loop_
_entity.id
_entity.type
_entity.pdbx_description
1 polymer ?
#
loop_
_entity_poly.entity_id
_entity_poly.type
_entity_poly.pdbx_seq_one_letter_code
_entity_poly.pdbx_strand_id
1 'polypeptide(L)'
;MKKINLNIVNYKLMAVSLLFGLFLLNSCTDKKQKDLVSEPDLLTYVNPFIGTGFHGHTFPGPVMPHGMVQLSPDTKLNGWDASSGYHYDDSTIYGFSHTHL
;
A
#
# COMPACT_ATOMS: atom_id res chain seq x y z
N MET A 1 38.30 -15.81 55.75
CA MET A 1 38.09 -14.77 54.71
C MET A 1 38.55 -15.31 53.36
N LYS A 2 37.64 -15.71 52.46
CA LYS A 2 38.01 -16.26 51.14
C LYS A 2 38.44 -15.11 50.21
N LYS A 3 39.72 -15.04 49.83
CA LYS A 3 40.20 -14.12 48.79
C LYS A 3 39.57 -14.53 47.46
N ILE A 4 38.62 -13.74 46.97
CA ILE A 4 37.98 -13.96 45.66
C ILE A 4 39.00 -13.58 44.58
N ASN A 5 39.30 -14.52 43.69
CA ASN A 5 40.28 -14.35 42.64
C ASN A 5 39.70 -13.46 41.53
N LEU A 6 40.27 -12.26 41.35
CA LEU A 6 39.76 -11.23 40.41
C LEU A 6 39.66 -11.74 38.96
N ASN A 7 40.53 -12.66 38.53
CA ASN A 7 40.49 -13.22 37.18
C ASN A 7 39.24 -14.09 36.95
N ILE A 8 38.75 -14.76 38.00
CA ILE A 8 37.52 -15.57 37.94
C ILE A 8 36.28 -14.67 37.84
N VAL A 9 36.30 -13.51 38.49
CA VAL A 9 35.20 -12.52 38.45
C VAL A 9 35.11 -11.89 37.06
N ASN A 10 36.25 -11.52 36.46
CA ASN A 10 36.29 -10.94 35.12
C ASN A 10 35.84 -11.94 34.03
N TYR A 11 36.22 -13.22 34.13
CA TYR A 11 35.75 -14.25 33.19
C TYR A 11 34.24 -14.47 33.28
N LYS A 12 33.67 -14.46 34.51
CA LYS A 12 32.21 -14.54 34.70
C LYS A 12 31.48 -13.31 34.15
N LEU A 13 32.01 -12.11 34.35
CA LEU A 13 31.44 -10.87 33.84
C LEU A 13 31.44 -10.84 32.30
N MET A 14 32.52 -11.32 31.69
CA MET A 14 32.66 -11.44 30.24
C MET A 14 31.71 -12.50 29.66
N ALA A 15 31.54 -13.64 30.34
CA ALA A 15 30.60 -14.69 29.93
C ALA A 15 29.12 -14.24 30.02
N VAL A 16 28.76 -13.48 31.06
CA VAL A 16 27.40 -12.91 31.21
C VAL A 16 27.09 -11.90 30.11
N SER A 17 28.08 -11.07 29.73
CA SER A 17 27.92 -10.11 28.63
C SER A 17 27.73 -10.81 27.28
N LEU A 18 28.40 -11.94 27.05
CA LEU A 18 28.26 -12.74 25.84
C LEU A 18 26.89 -13.42 25.75
N LEU A 19 26.38 -13.92 26.87
CA LEU A 19 25.04 -14.53 26.97
C LEU A 19 23.91 -13.52 26.75
N PHE A 20 24.08 -12.29 27.26
CA PHE A 20 23.12 -11.21 27.05
C PHE A 20 23.08 -10.75 25.58
N GLY A 21 24.25 -10.65 24.92
CA GLY A 21 24.34 -10.34 23.49
C GLY A 21 23.67 -11.39 22.59
N LEU A 22 23.77 -12.68 22.96
CA LEU A 22 23.11 -13.77 22.23
C LEU A 22 21.57 -13.73 22.34
N PHE A 23 21.04 -13.21 23.45
CA PHE A 23 19.61 -13.06 23.68
C PHE A 23 19.01 -11.92 22.82
N LEU A 24 19.78 -10.86 22.58
CA LEU A 24 19.36 -9.71 21.78
C LEU A 24 19.25 -10.01 20.27
N LEU A 25 19.95 -11.03 19.76
CA LEU A 25 19.89 -11.42 18.35
C LEU A 25 18.59 -12.15 17.96
N ASN A 26 17.80 -12.63 18.93
CA ASN A 26 16.53 -13.31 18.66
C ASN A 26 15.31 -12.37 18.73
N SER A 27 15.50 -11.07 18.95
CA SER A 27 14.41 -10.13 19.18
C SER A 27 13.76 -9.57 17.91
N CYS A 28 14.35 -9.78 16.73
CA CYS A 28 13.72 -9.45 15.45
C CYS A 28 13.12 -10.71 14.81
N THR A 29 11.88 -11.01 15.19
CA THR A 29 10.98 -11.76 14.33
C THR A 29 9.79 -10.87 14.09
N ASP A 30 9.67 -10.32 12.88
CA ASP A 30 8.43 -9.69 12.42
C ASP A 30 7.34 -10.76 12.48
N LYS A 31 6.48 -10.68 13.49
CA LYS A 31 5.24 -11.44 13.51
C LYS A 31 4.41 -10.87 12.36
N LYS A 32 4.37 -11.56 11.22
CA LYS A 32 3.29 -11.36 10.24
C LYS A 32 2.00 -11.75 10.94
N GLN A 33 1.33 -10.75 11.49
CA GLN A 33 -0.03 -10.84 12.00
C GLN A 33 -0.90 -11.28 10.81
N LYS A 34 -1.27 -12.55 10.79
CA LYS A 34 -2.27 -13.08 9.86
C LYS A 34 -3.61 -12.88 10.55
N ASP A 35 -4.21 -11.71 10.35
CA ASP A 35 -5.48 -11.37 10.94
C ASP A 35 -6.60 -12.28 10.39
N LEU A 36 -7.12 -13.08 11.33
CA LEU A 36 -8.48 -13.56 11.55
C LEU A 36 -9.51 -13.23 10.46
N VAL A 37 -9.95 -14.27 9.73
CA VAL A 37 -11.05 -14.29 8.74
C VAL A 37 -10.89 -13.24 7.63
N SER A 38 -10.44 -13.68 6.46
CA SER A 38 -10.49 -12.86 5.25
C SER A 38 -11.97 -12.66 4.88
N GLU A 39 -12.57 -11.57 5.35
CA GLU A 39 -13.76 -11.03 4.71
C GLU A 39 -13.47 -10.96 3.20
N PRO A 40 -14.43 -11.34 2.33
CA PRO A 40 -14.21 -11.27 0.90
C PRO A 40 -13.83 -9.83 0.53
N ASP A 41 -12.71 -9.68 -0.18
CA ASP A 41 -12.29 -8.38 -0.67
C ASP A 41 -13.31 -7.85 -1.67
N LEU A 42 -14.21 -6.99 -1.20
CA LEU A 42 -15.31 -6.45 -2.00
C LEU A 42 -14.79 -5.61 -3.18
N LEU A 43 -13.55 -5.12 -3.12
CA LEU A 43 -12.95 -4.34 -4.21
C LEU A 43 -12.78 -5.18 -5.47
N THR A 44 -12.71 -6.50 -5.34
CA THR A 44 -12.61 -7.42 -6.49
C THR A 44 -13.86 -7.42 -7.38
N TYR A 45 -15.00 -6.93 -6.90
CA TYR A 45 -16.22 -6.80 -7.70
C TYR A 45 -16.27 -5.52 -8.55
N VAL A 46 -15.38 -4.55 -8.31
CA VAL A 46 -15.40 -3.25 -8.97
C VAL A 46 -14.52 -3.26 -10.21
N ASN A 47 -15.09 -2.90 -11.36
CA ASN A 47 -14.34 -2.66 -12.60
C ASN A 47 -14.57 -1.20 -13.06
N PRO A 48 -13.59 -0.29 -12.85
CA PRO A 48 -13.70 1.12 -13.22
C PRO A 48 -13.88 1.39 -14.73
N PHE A 49 -13.64 0.40 -15.59
CA PHE A 49 -13.80 0.56 -17.03
C PHE A 49 -15.25 0.37 -17.51
N ILE A 50 -16.14 -0.16 -16.67
CA ILE A 50 -17.56 -0.29 -17.03
C ILE A 50 -18.17 1.11 -17.21
N GLY A 51 -18.77 1.35 -18.38
CA GLY A 51 -19.37 2.65 -18.74
C GLY A 51 -18.40 3.66 -19.37
N THR A 52 -17.11 3.30 -19.51
CA THR A 52 -16.10 4.21 -20.08
C THR A 52 -16.09 4.24 -21.61
N GLY A 53 -16.83 3.34 -22.28
CA GLY A 53 -17.01 3.34 -23.73
C GLY A 53 -18.47 3.60 -24.11
N PHE A 54 -18.73 3.70 -25.42
CA PHE A 54 -20.06 3.98 -25.95
C PHE A 54 -20.65 5.26 -25.32
N HIS A 55 -21.88 5.20 -24.80
CA HIS A 55 -22.66 6.35 -24.32
C HIS A 55 -22.75 6.40 -22.79
N GLY A 56 -21.81 5.76 -22.07
CA GLY A 56 -21.85 5.65 -20.61
C GLY A 56 -21.27 6.87 -19.88
N HIS A 57 -20.19 7.44 -20.40
CA HIS A 57 -19.50 8.61 -19.85
C HIS A 57 -19.07 8.45 -18.38
N THR A 58 -18.52 7.30 -18.01
CA THR A 58 -17.77 7.17 -16.75
C THR A 58 -16.28 7.42 -16.99
N PHE A 59 -15.50 7.55 -15.91
CA PHE A 59 -14.05 7.67 -15.98
C PHE A 59 -13.37 6.64 -15.05
N PRO A 60 -12.22 6.07 -15.44
CA PRO A 60 -11.58 4.98 -14.69
C PRO A 60 -10.64 5.45 -13.57
N GLY A 61 -10.45 6.77 -13.41
CA GLY A 61 -9.54 7.36 -12.43
C GLY A 61 -9.95 7.16 -10.97
N PRO A 62 -8.99 7.10 -10.03
CA PRO A 62 -9.28 6.98 -8.61
C PRO A 62 -10.04 8.19 -8.05
N VAL A 63 -11.04 7.90 -7.22
CA VAL A 63 -11.77 8.88 -6.41
C VAL A 63 -12.20 8.23 -5.09
N MET A 64 -12.14 8.98 -4.00
CA MET A 64 -12.80 8.56 -2.75
C MET A 64 -14.32 8.71 -2.90
N PRO A 65 -15.15 7.95 -2.17
CA PRO A 65 -16.60 8.18 -2.20
C PRO A 65 -16.94 9.66 -1.92
N HIS A 66 -17.57 10.33 -2.90
CA HIS A 66 -17.88 11.77 -2.88
C HIS A 66 -16.66 12.70 -2.74
N GLY A 67 -15.50 12.26 -3.20
CA GLY A 67 -14.27 13.04 -3.19
C GLY A 67 -14.29 14.21 -4.18
N MET A 68 -13.70 15.34 -3.77
CA MET A 68 -13.60 16.54 -4.61
C MET A 68 -12.64 16.36 -5.79
N VAL A 69 -11.58 15.57 -5.60
CA VAL A 69 -10.54 15.34 -6.62
C VAL A 69 -10.77 14.00 -7.27
N GLN A 70 -10.93 14.04 -8.59
CA GLN A 70 -11.16 12.91 -9.47
C GLN A 70 -9.99 12.87 -10.45
N LEU A 71 -8.86 12.29 -10.05
CA LEU A 71 -7.67 12.23 -10.90
C LEU A 71 -7.85 11.14 -11.95
N SER A 72 -7.97 11.47 -13.24
CA SER A 72 -8.25 10.50 -14.31
C SER A 72 -7.54 10.88 -15.63
N PRO A 73 -7.21 9.92 -16.51
CA PRO A 73 -6.70 10.20 -17.84
C PRO A 73 -7.76 10.82 -18.77
N ASP A 74 -7.33 11.75 -19.62
CA ASP A 74 -8.13 12.33 -20.70
C ASP A 74 -7.71 11.74 -22.06
N THR A 75 -8.63 11.11 -22.78
CA THR A 75 -8.41 10.59 -24.15
C THR A 75 -9.26 11.31 -25.20
N LYS A 76 -10.25 12.09 -24.76
CA LYS A 76 -11.13 12.88 -25.64
C LYS A 76 -11.37 14.26 -25.04
N LEU A 77 -11.19 15.30 -25.84
CA LEU A 77 -11.23 16.69 -25.37
C LEU A 77 -12.51 17.45 -25.73
N ASN A 78 -13.23 17.02 -26.77
CA ASN A 78 -14.34 17.76 -27.35
C ASN A 78 -15.49 16.85 -27.75
N GLY A 79 -16.70 17.40 -27.74
CA GLY A 79 -17.93 16.71 -28.13
C GLY A 79 -18.64 16.04 -26.96
N TRP A 80 -19.81 15.48 -27.24
CA TRP A 80 -20.67 14.88 -26.22
C TRP A 80 -20.05 13.60 -25.62
N ASP A 81 -19.36 12.81 -26.44
CA ASP A 81 -18.62 11.61 -25.97
C ASP A 81 -17.46 11.93 -25.03
N ALA A 82 -17.01 13.19 -24.98
CA ALA A 82 -15.93 13.65 -24.11
C ALA A 82 -16.40 14.08 -22.72
N SER A 83 -17.68 13.87 -22.37
CA SER A 83 -18.27 14.39 -21.12
C SER A 83 -17.48 14.02 -19.86
N SER A 84 -16.90 12.82 -19.81
CA SER A 84 -16.06 12.34 -18.70
C SER A 84 -14.55 12.45 -18.97
N GLY A 85 -14.13 13.03 -20.09
CA GLY A 85 -12.72 13.12 -20.52
C GLY A 85 -12.09 11.83 -21.06
N TYR A 86 -12.62 10.65 -20.70
CA TYR A 86 -12.09 9.34 -21.09
C TYR A 86 -13.07 8.54 -21.94
N HIS A 87 -12.57 7.92 -23.01
CA HIS A 87 -13.33 7.00 -23.84
C HIS A 87 -12.51 5.73 -24.15
N TYR A 88 -13.04 4.55 -23.81
CA TYR A 88 -12.30 3.27 -23.85
C TYR A 88 -11.69 2.91 -25.21
N ASP A 89 -12.36 3.28 -26.31
CA ASP A 89 -11.91 2.96 -27.67
C ASP A 89 -10.76 3.86 -28.15
N ASP A 90 -10.48 4.95 -27.45
CA ASP A 90 -9.40 5.86 -27.83
C ASP A 90 -8.04 5.27 -27.42
N SER A 91 -7.06 5.33 -28.32
CA SER A 91 -5.73 4.73 -28.13
C SER A 91 -4.67 5.69 -27.60
N THR A 92 -5.03 6.96 -27.37
CA THR A 92 -4.10 8.03 -26.99
C THR A 92 -4.60 8.77 -25.77
N ILE A 93 -3.71 8.98 -24.79
CA ILE A 93 -3.95 9.82 -23.61
C ILE A 93 -3.30 11.18 -23.85
N TYR A 94 -4.07 12.25 -23.68
CA TYR A 94 -3.58 13.63 -23.76
C TYR A 94 -2.95 14.10 -22.44
N GLY A 95 -3.48 13.65 -21.31
CA GLY A 95 -3.00 14.04 -19.99
C GLY A 95 -3.84 13.47 -18.86
N PHE A 96 -3.64 14.03 -17.67
CA PHE A 96 -4.41 13.70 -16.47
C PHE A 96 -4.94 14.99 -15.85
N SER A 97 -6.26 15.08 -15.70
CA SER A 97 -6.92 16.21 -15.04
C SER A 97 -7.46 15.79 -13.66
N HIS A 98 -7.89 16.77 -12.86
CA HIS A 98 -8.25 16.55 -11.45
C HIS A 98 -9.76 16.60 -11.18
N THR A 99 -10.57 16.90 -12.20
CA THR A 99 -12.00 17.14 -12.06
C THR A 99 -12.74 16.55 -13.26
N HIS A 100 -13.68 15.66 -12.99
CA HIS A 100 -14.50 14.98 -14.00
C HIS A 100 -15.97 15.03 -13.57
N LEU A 101 -16.86 14.67 -14.50
CA LEU A 101 -18.30 14.52 -14.29
C LEU A 101 -18.73 13.11 -14.71
#